data_AF-A0A962F837-F1
#
_entry.id   AF-A0A962F837-F1
#
_cell.length_a   1.000
_cell.length_b   1.000
_cell.length_c   1.000
_cell.angle_alpha   90.00
_cell.angle_beta   90.00
_cell.angle_gamma   90.00
#
_symmetry.space_group_name_H-M   'P 1'
#
loop_
_entity.id
_entity.type
_entity.pdbx_description
1 polymer ?
#
loop_
_entity_poly.entity_id
_entity_poly.type
_entity_poly.pdbx_seq_one_letter_code
_entity_poly.pdbx_strand_id
1 'polypeptide(L)'
;MPSADQPDLFAPVRAPVLVAWGAGVDSTAVILRMLELEEPIDCVLFSDTGGETPLTMTMLGYYSAVFEAHGIPVHVVRYQPKNFKNYPPYSTLEQNCLSNACLPSIAYGRNHSVESQFEI
;
A
#
# COMPACT_ATOMS: atom_id res chain seq x y z
N MET A 1 -14.61 -12.34 45.08
CA MET A 1 -13.32 -12.35 44.36
C MET A 1 -13.57 -11.72 42.99
N PRO A 2 -12.80 -10.71 42.56
CA PRO A 2 -12.97 -10.16 41.21
C PRO A 2 -12.71 -11.26 40.17
N SER A 3 -13.61 -11.37 39.18
CA SER A 3 -13.61 -12.39 38.15
C SER A 3 -12.40 -12.23 37.21
N ALA A 4 -11.77 -13.34 36.83
CA ALA A 4 -10.57 -13.40 35.97
C ALA A 4 -10.77 -12.91 34.51
N ASP A 5 -11.93 -12.33 34.20
CA ASP A 5 -12.38 -11.99 32.83
C ASP A 5 -12.49 -10.48 32.58
N GLN A 6 -11.97 -9.64 33.48
CA GLN A 6 -11.97 -8.20 33.28
C GLN A 6 -10.75 -7.79 32.44
N PRO A 7 -10.93 -7.27 31.20
CA PRO A 7 -9.81 -6.85 30.38
C PRO A 7 -9.07 -5.71 31.08
N ASP A 8 -7.75 -5.83 31.16
CA ASP A 8 -6.89 -4.79 31.74
C ASP A 8 -6.83 -3.59 30.78
N LEU A 9 -7.62 -2.56 31.10
CA LEU A 9 -7.73 -1.31 30.35
C LEU A 9 -6.43 -0.48 30.39
N PHE A 10 -5.48 -0.83 31.25
CA PHE A 10 -4.18 -0.16 31.39
C PHE A 10 -3.03 -1.01 30.88
N ALA A 11 -3.32 -2.20 30.34
CA ALA A 11 -2.30 -3.01 29.69
C ALA A 11 -1.70 -2.22 28.51
N PRO A 12 -0.37 -2.26 28.32
CA PRO A 12 0.26 -1.59 27.20
C PRO A 12 -0.24 -2.20 25.88
N VAL A 13 -0.93 -1.39 25.08
CA VAL A 13 -1.36 -1.77 23.74
C VAL A 13 -0.17 -1.67 22.79
N ARG A 14 0.15 -2.78 22.14
CA ARG A 14 1.11 -2.83 21.03
C ARG A 14 0.65 -1.87 19.92
N ALA A 15 1.54 -1.02 19.43
CA ALA A 15 1.28 -0.25 18.22
C ALA A 15 1.09 -1.20 17.02
N PRO A 16 0.11 -0.96 16.15
CA PRO A 16 -0.11 -1.82 14.98
C PRO A 16 1.06 -1.72 14.00
N VAL A 17 1.42 -2.84 13.40
CA VAL A 17 2.46 -2.98 12.38
C VAL A 17 1.78 -3.19 11.03
N LEU A 18 1.88 -2.17 10.18
CA LEU A 18 1.36 -2.21 8.82
C LEU A 18 2.53 -2.29 7.84
N VAL A 19 2.43 -3.18 6.87
CA VAL A 19 3.47 -3.34 5.83
C VAL A 19 2.99 -2.73 4.53
N ALA A 20 3.76 -1.79 3.98
CA ALA A 20 3.55 -1.27 2.64
C ALA A 20 4.09 -2.28 1.61
N TRP A 21 3.22 -2.74 0.72
CA TRP A 21 3.54 -3.76 -0.26
C TRP A 21 3.30 -3.23 -1.67
N GLY A 22 4.35 -3.20 -2.49
CA GLY A 22 4.29 -2.77 -3.88
C GLY A 22 4.05 -3.90 -4.88
N ALA A 23 3.73 -5.12 -4.42
CA ALA A 23 3.66 -6.34 -5.23
C ALA A 23 4.96 -6.64 -6.02
N GLY A 24 6.10 -6.09 -5.59
CA GLY A 24 7.42 -6.39 -6.13
C GLY A 24 8.13 -7.51 -5.37
N VAL A 25 9.22 -8.01 -5.94
CA VAL A 25 10.01 -9.14 -5.40
C VAL A 25 10.48 -8.87 -3.97
N ASP A 26 11.15 -7.73 -3.74
CA ASP A 26 11.75 -7.42 -2.44
C ASP A 26 10.69 -7.23 -1.34
N SER A 27 9.65 -6.45 -1.64
CA SER A 27 8.56 -6.20 -0.68
C SER A 27 7.81 -7.48 -0.32
N THR A 28 7.71 -8.43 -1.25
CA THR A 28 7.10 -9.74 -1.00
C THR A 28 8.02 -10.62 -0.15
N ALA A 29 9.33 -10.62 -0.43
CA ALA A 29 10.32 -11.36 0.34
C ALA A 29 10.36 -10.92 1.81
N VAL A 30 10.23 -9.62 2.08
CA VAL A 30 10.14 -9.08 3.45
C VAL A 30 8.94 -9.67 4.20
N ILE A 31 7.75 -9.66 3.61
CA ILE A 31 6.53 -10.21 4.25
C ILE A 31 6.68 -11.70 4.52
N LEU A 32 7.20 -12.46 3.55
CA LEU A 32 7.45 -13.90 3.72
C LEU A 32 8.47 -14.18 4.83
N ARG A 33 9.50 -13.34 4.96
CA ARG A 33 10.48 -13.49 6.04
C ARG A 33 9.89 -13.16 7.40
N MET A 34 9.06 -12.13 7.50
CA MET A 34 8.34 -11.80 8.74
C MET A 34 7.40 -12.94 9.16
N LEU A 35 6.70 -13.56 8.20
CA LEU A 35 5.88 -14.75 8.44
C LEU A 35 6.71 -15.92 8.97
N GLU A 36 7.88 -16.19 8.37
CA GLU A 36 8.78 -17.26 8.82
C GLU A 36 9.33 -17.02 10.23
N LEU A 37 9.55 -15.76 10.60
CA LEU A 37 10.05 -15.35 11.92
C LEU A 37 8.94 -15.17 12.96
N GLU A 38 7.67 -15.39 12.59
CA GLU A 38 6.50 -15.10 13.42
C GLU A 38 6.47 -13.64 13.95
N GLU A 39 7.02 -12.71 13.15
CA GLU A 39 6.97 -11.28 13.46
C GLU A 39 5.55 -10.73 13.26
N PRO A 40 5.10 -9.82 14.13
CA PRO A 40 3.72 -9.33 14.07
C PRO A 40 3.47 -8.48 12.81
N ILE A 41 2.47 -8.87 12.03
CA ILE A 41 1.90 -8.07 10.94
C ILE A 41 0.39 -7.99 11.16
N ASP A 42 -0.14 -6.78 11.34
CA ASP A 42 -1.58 -6.58 11.52
C ASP A 42 -2.32 -6.39 10.20
N CYS A 43 -1.63 -5.87 9.19
CA CYS A 43 -2.21 -5.57 7.89
C CYS A 43 -1.13 -5.34 6.84
N VAL A 44 -1.42 -5.73 5.60
CA VAL A 44 -0.64 -5.35 4.43
C VAL A 44 -1.44 -4.35 3.59
N LEU A 45 -0.79 -3.27 3.15
CA LEU A 45 -1.38 -2.24 2.29
C LEU A 45 -0.76 -2.32 0.89
N PHE A 46 -1.60 -2.48 -0.13
CA PHE A 46 -1.20 -2.37 -1.53
C PHE A 46 -1.75 -1.07 -2.13
N SER A 47 -0.89 -0.23 -2.70
CA SER A 47 -1.30 1.02 -3.34
C SER A 47 -1.63 0.80 -4.82
N ASP A 48 -2.91 0.80 -5.17
CA ASP A 48 -3.36 0.71 -6.55
C ASP A 48 -3.33 2.09 -7.23
N THR A 49 -2.43 2.21 -8.22
CA THR A 49 -2.21 3.42 -9.01
C THR A 49 -3.14 3.53 -10.24
N GLY A 50 -3.89 2.46 -10.54
CA GLY A 50 -4.76 2.34 -11.69
C GLY A 50 -4.05 1.99 -13.01
N GLY A 51 -2.74 1.68 -12.98
CA GLY A 51 -1.93 1.38 -14.18
C GLY A 51 -1.11 0.10 -14.11
N GLU A 52 -1.42 -0.80 -13.17
CA GLU A 52 -0.66 -2.04 -12.98
C GLU A 52 -0.87 -3.05 -14.11
N THR A 53 0.12 -3.91 -14.32
CA THR A 53 0.05 -4.95 -15.36
C THR A 53 -0.91 -6.09 -14.96
N PRO A 54 -1.49 -6.83 -15.93
CA PRO A 54 -2.29 -8.03 -15.62
C PRO A 54 -1.53 -9.09 -14.82
N LEU A 55 -0.22 -9.22 -15.05
CA LEU A 55 0.64 -10.13 -14.30
C LEU A 55 0.76 -9.70 -12.83
N THR A 56 0.97 -8.40 -12.58
CA THR A 56 1.02 -7.83 -11.22
C THR A 56 -0.29 -8.11 -10.49
N MET A 57 -1.43 -7.93 -11.15
CA MET A 57 -2.75 -8.19 -10.56
C MET A 57 -2.98 -9.67 -10.23
N THR A 58 -2.44 -10.58 -11.05
CA THR A 58 -2.49 -12.02 -10.78
C THR A 58 -1.64 -12.39 -9.57
N MET A 59 -0.43 -11.85 -9.47
CA MET A 59 0.44 -12.04 -8.30
C MET A 59 -0.16 -11.43 -7.03
N LEU A 60 -0.76 -10.24 -7.14
CA LEU A 60 -1.50 -9.61 -6.06
C LEU A 60 -2.56 -10.56 -5.51
N GLY A 61 -3.40 -11.15 -6.37
CA GLY A 61 -4.42 -12.12 -5.95
C GLY A 61 -3.84 -13.37 -5.29
N TYR A 62 -2.79 -13.95 -5.87
CA TYR A 62 -2.12 -15.13 -5.31
C TYR A 62 -1.56 -14.87 -3.91
N TYR A 63 -0.74 -13.83 -3.76
CA TYR A 63 -0.09 -13.53 -2.48
C TYR A 63 -1.09 -13.00 -1.44
N SER A 64 -2.12 -12.27 -1.86
CA SER A 64 -3.19 -11.86 -0.93
C SER A 64 -3.87 -13.08 -0.32
N ALA A 65 -4.20 -14.10 -1.12
CA ALA A 65 -4.77 -15.34 -0.60
C ALA A 65 -3.81 -16.07 0.37
N VAL A 66 -2.50 -16.06 0.09
CA VAL A 66 -1.49 -16.61 1.00
C VAL A 66 -1.47 -15.85 2.33
N PHE A 67 -1.45 -14.52 2.32
CA PHE A 67 -1.40 -13.72 3.54
C PHE A 67 -2.69 -13.81 4.36
N GLU A 68 -3.84 -13.80 3.71
CA GLU A 68 -5.14 -13.98 4.36
C GLU A 68 -5.27 -15.37 5.01
N ALA A 69 -4.72 -16.42 4.39
CA ALA A 69 -4.67 -17.74 5.00
C ALA A 69 -3.82 -17.79 6.29
N HIS A 70 -2.88 -16.84 6.46
CA HIS A 70 -2.12 -16.64 7.69
C HIS A 70 -2.78 -15.63 8.66
N GLY A 71 -4.03 -15.23 8.40
CA GLY A 71 -4.77 -14.29 9.23
C GLY A 71 -4.36 -12.82 9.05
N ILE A 72 -3.60 -12.50 8.00
CA ILE A 72 -3.13 -11.15 7.73
C ILE A 72 -4.02 -10.54 6.64
N PRO A 73 -4.86 -9.53 6.97
CA PRO A 73 -5.68 -8.87 5.97
C PRO A 73 -4.82 -8.05 5.00
N VAL A 74 -5.19 -8.11 3.73
CA VAL A 74 -4.60 -7.27 2.67
C VAL A 74 -5.63 -6.22 2.25
N HIS A 75 -5.23 -4.96 2.26
CA HIS A 75 -6.07 -3.85 1.81
C HIS A 75 -5.47 -3.17 0.59
N VAL A 76 -6.24 -3.16 -0.49
CA VAL A 76 -5.96 -2.35 -1.66
C VAL A 76 -6.46 -0.93 -1.38
N VAL A 77 -5.55 0.02 -1.36
CA VAL A 77 -5.82 1.43 -1.13
C VAL A 77 -5.56 2.24 -2.39
N ARG A 78 -6.39 3.27 -2.61
CA ARG A 78 -6.24 4.19 -3.74
C ARG A 78 -6.20 5.61 -3.22
N TYR A 79 -5.26 6.39 -3.75
CA TYR A 79 -5.20 7.82 -3.47
C TYR A 79 -6.42 8.53 -4.06
N GLN A 80 -7.12 9.31 -3.23
CA GLN A 80 -8.21 10.18 -3.67
C GLN A 80 -7.78 11.65 -3.55
N PRO A 81 -7.55 12.35 -4.68
CA PRO A 81 -7.18 13.76 -4.64
C PRO A 81 -8.35 14.60 -4.12
N LYS A 82 -8.10 15.36 -3.06
CA LYS A 82 -9.10 16.29 -2.48
C LYS A 82 -8.98 17.71 -3.02
N ASN A 83 -7.75 18.12 -3.36
CA ASN A 83 -7.43 19.43 -3.91
C ASN A 83 -6.72 19.23 -5.24
N PHE A 84 -7.32 19.65 -6.34
CA PHE A 84 -6.71 19.59 -7.68
C PHE A 84 -6.53 21.00 -8.22
N LYS A 85 -5.32 21.28 -8.70
CA LYS A 85 -4.95 22.58 -9.28
C LYS A 85 -5.62 22.81 -10.64
N ASN A 86 -5.77 21.74 -11.41
CA ASN A 86 -6.26 21.75 -12.79
C ASN A 86 -7.45 20.79 -12.94
N TYR A 87 -8.32 21.09 -13.92
CA TYR A 87 -9.50 20.29 -14.27
C TYR A 87 -9.24 19.56 -15.60
N PRO A 88 -9.73 18.31 -15.81
CA PRO A 88 -10.60 17.50 -14.94
C PRO A 88 -9.88 16.88 -13.74
N PRO A 89 -10.62 16.44 -12.70
CA PRO A 89 -10.05 15.66 -11.60
C PRO A 89 -9.46 14.35 -12.13
N TYR A 90 -8.36 13.88 -11.53
CA TYR A 90 -7.68 12.65 -11.89
C TYR A 90 -7.92 11.54 -10.85
N SER A 91 -7.91 10.29 -11.31
CA SER A 91 -8.11 9.10 -10.47
C SER A 91 -7.03 8.01 -10.65
N THR A 92 -6.11 8.24 -11.59
CA THR A 92 -4.93 7.42 -11.89
C THR A 92 -3.70 8.30 -12.06
N LEU A 93 -2.50 7.71 -11.98
CA LEU A 93 -1.25 8.44 -12.24
C LEU A 93 -1.16 8.97 -13.68
N GLU A 94 -1.65 8.21 -14.66
CA GLU A 94 -1.71 8.68 -16.05
C GLU A 94 -2.57 9.94 -16.18
N GLN A 95 -3.77 9.92 -15.58
CA GLN A 95 -4.65 11.09 -15.59
C GLN A 95 -4.04 12.28 -14.82
N ASN A 96 -3.27 12.01 -13.76
CA ASN A 96 -2.54 13.06 -13.05
C ASN A 96 -1.54 13.76 -13.97
N CYS A 97 -0.74 12.97 -14.70
CA CYS A 97 0.22 13.46 -15.67
C CYS A 97 -0.44 14.33 -16.75
N LEU A 98 -1.55 13.85 -17.31
CA LEU A 98 -2.30 14.58 -18.33
C LEU A 98 -2.93 15.87 -17.79
N SER A 99 -3.57 15.80 -16.62
CA SER A 99 -4.30 16.94 -16.03
C SER A 99 -3.36 18.05 -15.53
N ASN A 100 -2.15 17.70 -15.11
CA ASN A 100 -1.16 18.66 -14.63
C ASN A 100 -0.07 18.99 -15.66
N ALA A 101 -0.18 18.46 -16.88
CA ALA A 101 0.86 18.59 -17.91
C ALA A 101 2.26 18.23 -17.37
N CYS A 102 2.34 17.17 -16.56
CA CYS A 102 3.59 16.71 -15.96
C CYS A 102 3.96 15.31 -16.48
N LEU A 103 5.26 15.03 -16.49
CA LEU A 103 5.76 13.71 -16.85
C LEU A 103 5.76 12.78 -15.62
N PRO A 104 5.72 11.45 -15.82
CA PRO A 104 5.94 10.52 -14.74
C PRO A 104 7.35 10.70 -14.15
N SER A 105 7.50 10.37 -12.87
CA SER A 105 8.74 10.61 -12.11
C SER A 105 10.01 10.05 -12.76
N ILE A 106 9.89 8.92 -13.46
CA ILE A 106 10.97 8.25 -14.19
C ILE A 106 11.58 9.14 -15.28
N ALA A 107 10.79 10.03 -15.89
CA ALA A 107 11.28 10.97 -16.89
C ALA A 107 12.27 12.00 -16.31
N TYR A 108 12.23 12.23 -15.00
CA TYR A 108 13.17 13.12 -14.30
C TYR A 108 14.38 12.37 -13.71
N GLY A 109 14.60 11.11 -14.08
CA GLY A 109 15.70 10.31 -13.53
C GLY A 109 15.49 9.88 -12.07
N ARG A 110 14.25 9.90 -11.58
CA ARG A 110 13.90 9.30 -10.28
C ARG A 110 13.47 7.85 -10.46
N ASN A 111 14.04 6.97 -9.65
CA ASN A 111 13.81 5.52 -9.72
C ASN A 111 12.49 5.07 -9.05
N HIS A 112 11.70 6.02 -8.52
CA HIS A 112 10.46 5.76 -7.78
C HIS A 112 9.36 6.75 -8.16
N SER A 113 8.10 6.32 -8.08
CA SER A 113 6.87 7.08 -8.40
C SER A 113 6.64 8.23 -7.42
N VAL A 114 7.18 9.41 -7.76
CA VAL A 114 6.85 10.67 -7.10
C VAL A 114 6.78 11.75 -8.20
N GLU A 115 5.58 12.13 -8.65
CA GLU A 115 5.41 13.18 -9.66
C GLU A 115 6.02 14.50 -9.19
N SER A 116 6.95 15.06 -9.97
CA SER A 116 7.31 16.48 -9.89
C SER A 116 6.55 17.24 -10.96
N GLN A 117 5.82 18.28 -10.54
CA GLN A 117 5.11 19.19 -11.44
C GLN A 117 6.14 20.07 -12.16
N PHE A 118 5.99 20.28 -13.47
CA PHE A 118 6.63 21.41 -14.14
C PHE A 118 5.82 22.66 -13.78
N GLU A 119 6.42 23.58 -13.03
CA GLU A 119 5.92 24.96 -12.99
C GLU A 119 6.32 25.63 -14.31
N ILE A 120 5.32 26.01 -15.12
CA ILE A 120 5.43 27.01 -16.19
C ILE A 120 4.77 28.28 -15.67
#